data_AF-F2RKZ3-F1
#
_entry.id   AF-F2RKZ3-F1
#
_cell.length_a   1.000
_cell.length_b   1.000
_cell.length_c   1.000
_cell.angle_alpha   90.00
_cell.angle_beta   90.00
_cell.angle_gamma   90.00
#
_symmetry.space_group_name_H-M   'P 1'
#
loop_
_entity.id
_entity.type
_entity.pdbx_description
1 polymer ?
#
loop_
_entity_poly.entity_id
_entity_poly.type
_entity_poly.pdbx_seq_one_letter_code
_entity_poly.pdbx_strand_id
1 'polypeptide(L)'
;MTDLPITDEMPDTWVQALTTAIEARGHKVTDCHESAIVINLTPTTMRTLDADPGEQLVIGWTERAGIDWGLGRADHVPDPQPLGADTITEAAARTHLLLTTGRPA
;
A
#
# COMPACT_ATOMS: atom_id res chain seq x y z
N MET A 1 12.68 23.51 17.73
CA MET A 1 12.23 22.93 16.47
C MET A 1 13.22 21.83 16.15
N THR A 2 12.78 20.59 16.29
CA THR A 2 13.60 19.42 15.94
C THR A 2 13.44 19.25 14.43
N ASP A 3 14.52 19.42 13.66
CA ASP A 3 14.57 18.99 12.26
C ASP A 3 14.28 17.48 12.27
N LEU A 4 13.09 17.10 11.84
CA LEU A 4 12.82 15.72 11.48
C LEU A 4 13.54 15.50 10.14
N PRO A 5 14.44 14.51 10.04
CA PRO A 5 14.99 14.14 8.74
C PRO A 5 13.80 13.78 7.84
N ILE A 6 13.82 14.26 6.60
CA ILE A 6 12.88 13.76 5.59
C ILE A 6 13.29 12.31 5.36
N THR A 7 12.65 11.40 6.08
CA THR A 7 12.73 9.99 5.75
C THR A 7 11.69 9.79 4.66
N ASP A 8 12.15 9.73 3.41
CA ASP A 8 11.32 9.19 2.32
C ASP A 8 10.98 7.70 2.58
N GLU A 9 11.42 7.14 3.71
CA GLU A 9 11.18 5.77 4.12
C GLU A 9 9.90 5.62 4.95
N MET A 10 9.12 4.60 4.65
CA MET A 10 8.01 4.14 5.47
C MET A 10 8.57 3.56 6.78
N PRO A 11 8.11 3.99 7.97
CA PRO A 11 8.63 3.44 9.21
C PRO A 11 8.32 1.95 9.34
N ASP A 12 9.27 1.16 9.85
CA ASP A 12 9.17 -0.31 9.98
C ASP A 12 7.86 -0.80 10.60
N THR A 13 7.33 -0.06 11.58
CA THR A 13 6.08 -0.42 12.27
C THR A 13 4.87 -0.33 11.35
N TRP A 14 4.86 0.61 10.40
CA TRP A 14 3.83 0.70 9.37
C TRP A 14 4.01 -0.39 8.33
N VAL A 15 5.25 -0.65 7.89
CA VAL A 15 5.56 -1.75 6.95
C VAL A 15 5.06 -3.08 7.51
N GLN A 16 5.35 -3.37 8.77
CA GLN A 16 4.92 -4.60 9.43
C GLN A 16 3.40 -4.70 9.55
N ALA A 17 2.71 -3.63 9.94
CA ALA A 17 1.27 -3.63 10.09
C ALA A 17 0.54 -3.82 8.75
N LEU A 18 1.02 -3.14 7.70
CA LEU A 18 0.50 -3.29 6.34
C LEU A 18 0.76 -4.69 5.80
N THR A 19 1.99 -5.20 5.93
CA THR A 19 2.35 -6.57 5.52
C THR A 19 1.44 -7.59 6.20
N THR A 20 1.20 -7.46 7.50
CA THR A 20 0.29 -8.34 8.25
C THR A 20 -1.14 -8.29 7.68
N ALA A 21 -1.65 -7.09 7.38
CA ALA A 21 -2.99 -6.93 6.81
C ALA A 21 -3.12 -7.54 5.40
N ILE A 22 -2.06 -7.43 4.59
CA ILE A 22 -1.95 -8.00 3.25
C ILE A 22 -1.92 -9.53 3.31
N GLU A 23 -1.02 -10.09 4.13
CA GLU A 23 -0.84 -11.53 4.30
C GLU A 23 -2.07 -12.22 4.88
N ALA A 24 -2.82 -11.55 5.77
CA ALA A 24 -4.08 -12.05 6.31
C ALA A 24 -5.13 -12.33 5.21
N ARG A 25 -4.95 -11.80 3.99
CA ARG A 25 -5.82 -12.06 2.83
C ARG A 25 -5.24 -13.03 1.82
N GLY A 26 -4.12 -13.67 2.14
CA GLY A 26 -3.46 -14.64 1.27
C GLY A 26 -2.67 -13.99 0.14
N HIS A 27 -2.36 -12.69 0.27
CA HIS A 27 -1.44 -12.01 -0.62
C HIS A 27 -0.01 -12.19 -0.15
N LYS A 28 0.91 -12.29 -1.11
CA LYS A 28 2.34 -12.29 -0.84
C LYS A 28 2.89 -10.90 -1.13
N VAL A 29 3.49 -10.29 -0.12
CA VAL A 29 4.32 -9.10 -0.32
C VAL A 29 5.56 -9.52 -1.09
N THR A 30 5.79 -8.89 -2.24
CA THR A 30 6.92 -9.24 -3.12
C THR A 30 8.12 -8.36 -2.89
N ASP A 31 7.88 -7.13 -2.45
CA ASP A 31 8.92 -6.20 -2.09
C ASP A 31 8.40 -5.22 -1.03
N CYS A 32 9.29 -4.85 -0.11
CA CYS A 32 9.14 -3.73 0.79
C CYS A 32 10.39 -2.89 0.58
N HIS A 33 10.29 -1.90 -0.31
CA HIS A 33 11.37 -0.93 -0.46
C HIS A 33 11.17 0.20 0.56
N GLU A 34 12.23 0.98 0.78
CA GLU A 34 12.32 2.08 1.73
C GLU A 34 11.00 2.87 1.80
N SER A 35 10.38 3.22 0.66
CA SER A 35 9.15 4.03 0.61
C SER A 35 7.85 3.31 0.23
N ALA A 36 7.88 2.00 -0.08
CA ALA A 36 6.71 1.35 -0.70
C ALA A 36 6.63 -0.16 -0.46
N ILE A 37 5.39 -0.66 -0.35
CA ILE A 37 5.06 -2.08 -0.30
C ILE A 37 4.44 -2.48 -1.64
N VAL A 38 5.00 -3.49 -2.28
CA VAL A 38 4.53 -4.00 -3.58
C VAL A 38 3.93 -5.38 -3.40
N ILE A 39 2.73 -5.56 -3.97
CA ILE A 39 1.91 -6.74 -3.79
C ILE A 39 1.53 -7.30 -5.16
N ASN A 40 1.87 -8.57 -5.40
CA ASN A 40 1.32 -9.30 -6.52
C ASN A 40 -0.15 -9.64 -6.28
N LEU A 41 -0.98 -9.29 -7.24
CA LEU A 41 -2.42 -9.52 -7.16
C LEU A 41 -2.76 -10.97 -7.51
N THR A 42 -3.69 -11.55 -6.74
CA THR A 42 -4.30 -12.82 -7.12
C THR A 42 -5.37 -12.57 -8.20
N PRO A 43 -5.80 -13.58 -8.98
CA PRO A 43 -6.89 -13.43 -9.94
C PRO A 43 -8.21 -12.91 -9.35
N THR A 44 -8.45 -13.15 -8.05
CA THR A 44 -9.62 -12.60 -7.36
C THR A 44 -9.44 -11.11 -7.11
N THR A 45 -8.29 -10.71 -6.57
CA THR A 45 -8.04 -9.30 -6.21
C THR A 45 -7.82 -8.41 -7.43
N MET A 46 -7.26 -8.93 -8.53
CA MET A 46 -7.25 -8.20 -9.80
C MET A 46 -8.68 -7.84 -10.23
N ARG A 47 -9.64 -8.77 -10.14
CA ARG A 47 -11.04 -8.48 -10.44
C ARG A 47 -11.68 -7.50 -9.45
N THR A 48 -11.31 -7.58 -8.17
CA THR A 48 -11.81 -6.67 -7.13
C THR A 48 -11.32 -5.24 -7.35
N LEU A 49 -10.07 -5.06 -7.77
CA LEU A 49 -9.45 -3.74 -8.01
C LEU A 49 -9.61 -3.25 -9.45
N ASP A 50 -10.21 -4.05 -10.33
CA ASP A 50 -10.27 -3.80 -11.78
C ASP A 50 -8.87 -3.61 -12.41
N ALA A 51 -7.92 -4.44 -11.97
CA ALA A 51 -6.53 -4.38 -12.39
C ALA A 51 -6.27 -5.20 -13.66
N ASP A 52 -5.42 -4.67 -14.53
CA ASP A 52 -4.97 -5.34 -15.74
C ASP A 52 -4.01 -6.50 -15.44
N PRO A 53 -3.92 -7.53 -16.32
CA PRO A 53 -2.98 -8.62 -16.16
C PRO A 53 -1.53 -8.13 -16.07
N GLY A 54 -0.87 -8.43 -14.95
CA GLY A 54 0.52 -8.06 -14.69
C GLY A 54 0.69 -6.76 -13.90
N GLU A 55 -0.40 -6.07 -13.56
CA GLU A 55 -0.36 -4.99 -12.59
C GLU A 55 -0.14 -5.51 -11.16
N GLN A 56 0.51 -4.66 -10.37
CA GLN A 56 0.77 -4.84 -8.95
C GLN A 56 0.04 -3.74 -8.19
N LEU A 57 -0.38 -4.07 -6.96
CA LEU A 57 -0.79 -3.03 -6.02
C LEU A 57 0.44 -2.51 -5.32
N VAL A 58 0.64 -1.20 -5.39
CA VAL A 58 1.71 -0.49 -4.70
C VAL A 58 1.07 0.36 -3.61
N ILE A 59 1.57 0.26 -2.39
CA ILE A 59 1.21 1.11 -1.25
C ILE A 59 2.45 1.93 -0.92
N GLY A 60 2.43 3.21 -1.28
CA GLY A 60 3.54 4.14 -1.12
C GLY A 60 3.37 5.03 0.10
N TRP A 61 4.48 5.52 0.63
CA TRP A 61 4.54 6.47 1.73
C TRP A 61 5.33 7.71 1.31
N THR A 62 4.82 8.89 1.65
CA THR A 62 5.64 10.10 1.75
C THR A 62 5.28 10.85 3.02
N GLU A 63 6.24 11.49 3.69
CA GLU A 63 5.95 12.29 4.89
C GLU A 63 4.99 13.47 4.62
N ARG A 64 4.88 13.92 3.36
CA ARG A 64 4.06 15.08 2.98
C ARG A 64 2.64 14.73 2.57
N ALA A 65 2.46 13.62 1.85
CA ALA A 65 1.14 13.19 1.35
C ALA A 65 0.52 12.07 2.19
N GLY A 66 1.31 11.44 3.08
CA GLY A 66 0.88 10.28 3.85
C GLY A 66 1.00 9.01 3.02
N ILE A 67 0.02 8.11 3.17
CA ILE A 67 0.00 6.84 2.46
C ILE A 67 -0.91 6.93 1.25
N ASP A 68 -0.35 6.57 0.10
CA ASP A 68 -1.05 6.45 -1.17
C ASP A 68 -1.05 5.00 -1.64
N TRP A 69 -1.98 4.66 -2.53
CA TRP A 69 -2.05 3.36 -3.17
C TRP A 69 -2.35 3.53 -4.65
N GLY A 70 -1.97 2.55 -5.46
CA GLY A 70 -2.37 2.51 -6.86
C GLY A 70 -1.98 1.22 -7.55
N LEU A 71 -2.54 1.04 -8.75
CA LEU A 71 -2.22 -0.06 -9.63
C LEU A 71 -1.14 0.35 -10.62
N GLY A 72 -0.18 -0.53 -10.87
CA GLY A 72 0.88 -0.27 -11.84
C GLY A 72 2.02 -1.24 -11.68
N ARG A 73 3.24 -0.72 -11.80
CA ARG A 73 4.48 -1.46 -11.55
C ARG A 73 5.22 -0.85 -10.37
N ALA A 74 6.07 -1.63 -9.73
CA ALA A 74 6.89 -1.16 -8.60
C ALA A 74 7.63 0.16 -8.87
N ASP A 75 8.07 0.41 -10.11
CA ASP A 75 8.79 1.60 -10.54
C ASP A 75 7.89 2.74 -11.06
N HIS A 76 6.60 2.47 -11.31
CA HIS A 76 5.67 3.46 -11.83
C HIS A 76 4.20 3.16 -11.50
N VAL A 77 3.59 4.09 -10.77
CA VAL A 77 2.14 4.14 -10.49
C VAL A 77 1.58 5.40 -11.17
N PRO A 78 0.74 5.29 -12.21
CA PRO A 78 0.34 6.44 -13.04
C PRO A 78 -0.66 7.39 -12.36
N ASP A 79 -1.50 6.90 -11.45
CA ASP A 79 -2.52 7.70 -10.74
C ASP A 79 -2.67 7.22 -9.29
N PRO A 80 -1.70 7.52 -8.41
CA PRO A 80 -1.78 7.14 -7.01
C PRO A 80 -2.92 7.89 -6.31
N GLN A 81 -3.68 7.16 -5.52
CA GLN A 81 -4.83 7.65 -4.76
C GLN A 81 -4.52 7.62 -3.26
N PRO A 82 -5.00 8.59 -2.48
CA PRO A 82 -4.79 8.57 -1.04
C PRO A 82 -5.45 7.34 -0.42
N LEU A 83 -4.71 6.62 0.43
CA LEU A 83 -5.29 5.62 1.33
C LEU A 83 -6.11 6.32 2.43
N GLY A 84 -5.70 7.54 2.78
CA GLY A 84 -6.40 8.47 3.67
C GLY A 84 -6.32 8.10 5.16
N ALA A 85 -5.30 7.35 5.56
CA ALA A 85 -5.09 6.94 6.95
C ALA A 85 -4.08 7.85 7.65
N ASP A 86 -4.41 8.27 8.88
CA ASP A 86 -3.52 9.09 9.71
C ASP A 86 -2.78 8.26 10.78
N THR A 87 -3.22 7.00 10.97
CA THR A 87 -2.65 6.08 11.95
C THR A 87 -2.33 4.70 11.36
N ILE A 88 -1.39 3.97 12.00
CA ILE A 88 -1.00 2.60 11.60
C ILE A 88 -2.23 1.69 11.53
N THR A 89 -3.10 1.77 12.52
CA THR A 89 -4.30 0.93 12.61
C THR A 89 -5.28 1.23 11.48
N GLU A 90 -5.49 2.51 11.16
CA GLU A 90 -6.34 2.90 10.04
C GLU A 90 -5.74 2.45 8.71
N ALA A 91 -4.43 2.57 8.51
CA ALA A 91 -3.79 2.15 7.28
C ALA A 91 -3.88 0.63 7.07
N ALA A 92 -3.69 -0.16 8.14
CA ALA A 92 -3.91 -1.60 8.10
C ALA A 92 -5.38 -1.94 7.77
N ALA A 93 -6.35 -1.28 8.41
CA ALA A 93 -7.76 -1.51 8.18
C ALA A 93 -8.20 -1.12 6.75
N ARG A 94 -7.71 0.01 6.24
CA ARG A 94 -8.03 0.49 4.88
C ARG A 94 -7.35 -0.32 3.80
N THR A 95 -6.12 -0.77 4.02
CA THR A 95 -5.47 -1.75 3.14
C THR A 95 -6.26 -3.05 3.09
N HIS A 96 -6.76 -3.51 4.24
CA HIS A 96 -7.62 -4.68 4.31
C HIS A 96 -8.93 -4.49 3.52
N LEU A 97 -9.58 -3.33 3.66
CA LEU A 97 -10.78 -2.99 2.91
C LEU A 97 -10.49 -2.91 1.41
N LEU A 98 -9.42 -2.23 1.01
CA LEU A 98 -8.99 -2.09 -0.37
C LEU A 98 -8.83 -3.46 -1.05
N LEU A 99 -8.12 -4.38 -0.41
CA LEU A 99 -7.93 -5.75 -0.92
C LEU A 99 -9.23 -6.58 -0.98
N THR A 100 -10.25 -6.20 -0.20
CA THR A 100 -11.51 -6.93 -0.09
C THR A 100 -12.60 -6.37 -1.00
N THR A 101 -12.68 -5.05 -1.15
CA THR A 101 -13.80 -4.34 -1.79
C THR A 101 -13.38 -3.51 -3.00
N GLY A 102 -12.07 -3.37 -3.23
CA GLY A 102 -11.51 -2.51 -4.26
C GLY A 102 -11.45 -1.04 -3.83
N ARG A 103 -11.83 -0.72 -2.58
CA ARG A 103 -11.87 0.64 -2.05
C ARG A 103 -11.36 0.69 -0.61
N PRO A 104 -10.60 1.72 -0.23
CA PRO A 104 -10.11 1.87 1.13
C PRO A 104 -11.18 2.34 2.13
N ALA A 105 -12.36 2.79 1.65
CA ALA A 105 -13.53 3.20 2.43
C ALA A 105 -14.84 3.05 1.62
#